data_AF-A0A7V8B1Y8-F1
#
_entry.id   AF-A0A7V8B1Y8-F1
#
_cell.length_a   1.000
_cell.length_b   1.000
_cell.length_c   1.000
_cell.angle_alpha   90.00
_cell.angle_beta   90.00
_cell.angle_gamma   90.00
#
_symmetry.space_group_name_H-M   'P 1'
#
loop_
_entity.id
_entity.type
_entity.pdbx_description
1 polymer ?
#
loop_
_entity_poly.entity_id
_entity_poly.type
_entity_poly.pdbx_seq_one_letter_code
_entity_poly.pdbx_strand_id
1 'polypeptide(L)'
;MIATYLQSLAGGMLLGLSAVLLLVFNGRIAGISGIVGRLLGGKQIPANAVFVVGLVLGPIIYAAIYGSFPPVTMAMSWPVIVVAGLLVGIGTRMGSGCTSGHGILGMARFSRRSIAATLTFLVTGIVVASISGALL
;
A
#
# COMPACT_ATOMS: atom_id res chain seq x y z
N MET A 1 0.86 26.89 -0.81
CA MET A 1 -0.32 26.01 -0.61
C MET A 1 -0.72 25.21 -1.85
N ILE A 2 -0.78 25.79 -3.06
CA ILE A 2 -1.16 25.03 -4.28
C ILE A 2 -0.11 23.98 -4.69
N ALA A 3 1.19 24.31 -4.56
CA ALA A 3 2.28 23.42 -4.94
C ALA A 3 2.29 22.08 -4.20
N THR A 4 1.90 22.05 -2.92
CA THR A 4 1.82 20.83 -2.11
C THR A 4 0.70 19.90 -2.57
N TYR A 5 -0.42 20.43 -3.05
CA TYR A 5 -1.50 19.59 -3.60
C TYR A 5 -1.15 19.02 -4.97
N LEU A 6 -0.39 19.77 -5.78
CA LEU A 6 0.04 19.30 -7.10
C LEU A 6 0.97 18.09 -7.00
N GLN A 7 1.86 18.05 -6.01
CA GLN A 7 2.73 16.90 -5.73
C GLN A 7 1.90 15.65 -5.35
N SER A 8 0.93 15.80 -4.45
CA SER A 8 0.03 14.72 -4.06
C SER A 8 -0.82 14.22 -5.23
N LEU A 9 -1.30 15.13 -6.08
CA LEU A 9 -2.05 14.79 -7.29
C LEU A 9 -1.18 14.03 -8.29
N ALA A 10 0.05 14.51 -8.56
CA ALA A 10 1.00 13.85 -9.44
C ALA A 10 1.34 12.44 -8.95
N GLY A 11 1.61 12.28 -7.65
CA GLY A 11 1.84 10.98 -7.03
C GLY A 11 0.63 10.04 -7.17
N GLY A 12 -0.58 10.55 -6.92
CA GLY A 12 -1.82 9.80 -7.10
C GLY A 12 -2.05 9.36 -8.55
N MET A 13 -1.78 10.24 -9.52
CA MET A 13 -1.85 9.91 -10.95
C MET A 13 -0.84 8.83 -11.33
N LEU A 14 0.40 8.88 -10.82
CA LEU A 14 1.41 7.85 -11.06
C LEU A 14 1.01 6.49 -10.48
N LEU A 15 0.45 6.45 -9.27
CA LEU A 15 -0.07 5.22 -8.67
C LEU A 15 -1.25 4.65 -9.47
N GLY A 16 -2.17 5.51 -9.92
CA GLY A 16 -3.29 5.14 -10.77
C GLY A 16 -2.83 4.59 -12.12
N LEU A 17 -1.87 5.25 -12.78
CA LEU A 17 -1.28 4.81 -14.04
C LEU A 17 -0.61 3.43 -13.87
N SER A 18 0.19 3.24 -12.82
CA SER A 18 0.82 1.96 -12.50
C SER A 18 -0.23 0.85 -12.29
N ALA A 19 -1.31 1.13 -11.58
CA ALA A 19 -2.41 0.19 -11.37
C ALA A 19 -3.12 -0.20 -12.67
N VAL A 20 -3.36 0.77 -13.57
CA VAL A 20 -3.97 0.53 -14.89
C VAL A 20 -3.04 -0.26 -15.80
N LEU A 21 -1.74 0.06 -15.84
CA LEU A 21 -0.76 -0.70 -16.60
C LEU A 21 -0.73 -2.16 -16.15
N LEU A 22 -0.69 -2.41 -14.83
CA LEU A 22 -0.75 -3.78 -14.30
C LEU A 22 -2.04 -4.49 -14.71
N LEU A 23 -3.17 -3.78 -14.69
CA LEU A 23 -4.46 -4.34 -15.10
C LEU A 23 -4.51 -4.67 -16.60
N VAL A 24 -4.00 -3.80 -17.46
CA VAL A 24 -4.01 -3.98 -18.92
C VAL A 24 -3.04 -5.08 -19.35
N PHE A 25 -1.79 -5.07 -18.84
CA PHE A 25 -0.78 -6.03 -19.27
C PHE A 25 -0.93 -7.42 -18.61
N ASN A 26 -1.31 -7.47 -17.33
CA ASN A 26 -1.39 -8.74 -16.61
C ASN A 26 -2.84 -9.22 -16.38
N GLY A 27 -3.84 -8.45 -16.79
CA GLY A 27 -5.27 -8.76 -16.62
C GLY A 27 -5.73 -8.72 -15.15
N ARG A 28 -4.99 -8.03 -14.27
CA ARG A 28 -5.12 -8.21 -12.82
C ARG A 28 -5.29 -6.91 -12.06
N ILE A 29 -6.10 -6.99 -11.01
CA ILE A 29 -6.24 -5.92 -10.02
C ILE A 29 -4.93 -5.84 -9.22
N ALA A 30 -4.29 -4.67 -9.21
CA ALA A 30 -3.12 -4.42 -8.39
C ALA A 30 -3.46 -4.49 -6.89
N GLY A 31 -2.84 -5.42 -6.17
CA GLY A 31 -2.99 -5.57 -4.73
C GLY A 31 -1.70 -6.11 -4.14
N ILE A 32 -0.97 -5.27 -3.40
CA ILE A 32 0.40 -5.57 -2.92
C ILE A 32 0.43 -6.87 -2.11
N SER A 33 -0.45 -7.02 -1.10
CA SER A 33 -0.53 -8.25 -0.29
C SER A 33 -0.82 -9.50 -1.13
N GLY A 34 -1.64 -9.35 -2.19
CA GLY A 34 -1.95 -10.46 -3.11
C GLY A 34 -0.81 -10.80 -4.07
N ILE A 35 -0.01 -9.82 -4.48
CA ILE A 35 1.19 -10.02 -5.31
C ILE A 35 2.28 -10.70 -4.48
N VAL A 36 2.57 -10.17 -3.29
CA VAL A 36 3.55 -10.74 -2.36
C VAL A 36 3.14 -12.14 -1.92
N GLY A 37 1.86 -12.35 -1.56
CA GLY A 37 1.36 -13.67 -1.17
C GLY A 37 1.46 -14.73 -2.28
N ARG A 38 1.27 -14.34 -3.55
CA ARG A 38 1.47 -15.25 -4.69
C ARG A 38 2.93 -15.55 -4.96
N LEU A 39 3.80 -14.55 -4.79
CA LEU A 39 5.24 -14.71 -4.91
C LEU A 39 5.76 -15.71 -3.87
N LEU A 40 5.36 -15.54 -2.61
CA LEU A 40 5.69 -16.48 -1.51
C LEU A 40 5.08 -17.87 -1.72
N GLY A 41 3.90 -17.95 -2.33
CA GLY A 41 3.25 -19.22 -2.70
C GLY A 41 3.78 -19.85 -3.99
N GLY A 42 4.86 -19.34 -4.59
CA GLY A 42 5.51 -19.90 -5.77
C GLY A 42 4.72 -19.77 -7.08
N LYS A 43 3.68 -18.91 -7.14
CA LYS A 43 2.82 -18.75 -8.32
C LYS A 43 3.21 -17.49 -9.11
N GLN A 44 3.43 -17.65 -10.42
CA GLN A 44 3.72 -16.54 -11.36
C GLN A 44 4.87 -15.66 -10.85
N ILE A 45 5.93 -16.32 -10.41
CA ILE A 45 7.13 -15.73 -9.82
C ILE A 45 7.70 -14.57 -10.64
N PRO A 46 7.92 -14.67 -11.98
CA PRO A 46 8.62 -13.60 -12.70
C PRO A 46 7.89 -12.26 -12.64
N ALA A 47 6.59 -12.23 -12.95
CA ALA A 47 5.81 -10.99 -12.94
C ALA A 47 5.66 -10.40 -11.52
N ASN A 48 5.43 -11.25 -10.51
CA ASN A 48 5.27 -10.79 -9.14
C ASN A 48 6.61 -10.31 -8.54
N ALA A 49 7.72 -10.99 -8.87
CA ALA A 49 9.06 -10.61 -8.43
C ALA A 49 9.47 -9.26 -9.02
N VAL A 50 9.27 -9.05 -10.33
CA VAL A 50 9.56 -7.77 -10.99
C VAL A 50 8.77 -6.63 -10.35
N PHE A 51 7.49 -6.85 -10.02
CA PHE A 51 6.69 -5.84 -9.31
C PHE A 51 7.25 -5.52 -7.92
N VAL A 52 7.59 -6.55 -7.12
CA VAL A 52 8.12 -6.36 -5.77
C VAL A 52 9.49 -5.69 -5.80
N VAL A 53 10.36 -6.08 -6.74
CA VAL A 53 11.66 -5.41 -6.95
C VAL A 53 11.44 -3.94 -7.31
N GLY A 54 10.53 -3.64 -8.23
CA GLY A 54 10.19 -2.24 -8.58
C GLY A 54 9.69 -1.44 -7.37
N LEU A 55 8.88 -2.04 -6.49
CA LEU A 55 8.41 -1.41 -5.26
C LEU A 55 9.57 -1.09 -4.29
N VAL A 56 10.52 -2.02 -4.13
CA VAL A 56 11.69 -1.84 -3.26
C VAL A 56 12.69 -0.83 -3.85
N LEU A 57 12.81 -0.77 -5.17
CA LEU A 57 13.68 0.19 -5.85
C LEU A 57 13.21 1.65 -5.69
N GLY A 58 11.92 1.91 -5.46
CA GLY A 58 11.38 3.25 -5.28
C GLY A 58 12.15 4.13 -4.29
N PRO A 59 12.25 3.75 -2.99
CA PRO A 59 13.02 4.51 -2.01
C PRO A 59 14.53 4.53 -2.29
N ILE A 60 15.08 3.53 -2.99
CA ILE A 60 16.51 3.50 -3.37
C ILE A 60 16.80 4.53 -4.45
N ILE A 61 15.95 4.61 -5.47
CA ILE A 61 16.04 5.63 -6.54
C ILE A 61 15.86 7.02 -5.94
N TYR A 62 14.92 7.18 -4.99
CA TYR A 62 14.78 8.43 -4.24
C TYR A 62 16.10 8.81 -3.54
N ALA A 63 16.71 7.86 -2.81
CA ALA A 63 17.99 8.12 -2.14
C ALA A 63 19.13 8.46 -3.11
N ALA A 64 19.17 7.82 -4.28
CA ALA A 64 20.17 8.12 -5.31
C ALA A 64 20.02 9.53 -5.91
N ILE A 65 18.79 10.03 -6.06
CA ILE A 65 18.51 11.36 -6.63
C ILE A 65 18.70 12.47 -5.59
N TYR A 66 18.22 12.25 -4.35
CA TYR A 66 18.17 13.27 -3.30
C TYR A 66 19.31 13.15 -2.27
N GLY A 67 20.21 12.17 -2.44
CA GLY A 67 21.38 11.96 -1.58
C GLY A 67 21.09 11.43 -0.18
N SER A 68 19.82 11.19 0.17
CA SER A 68 19.41 10.64 1.46
C SER A 68 18.11 9.86 1.35
N PHE A 69 17.94 8.86 2.21
CA PHE A 69 16.64 8.18 2.35
C PHE A 69 15.58 9.16 2.86
N PRO A 70 14.30 8.96 2.48
CA PRO A 70 13.23 9.78 3.03
C PRO A 70 13.24 9.66 4.56
N PRO A 71 13.04 10.76 5.30
CA PRO A 71 13.10 10.75 6.75
C PRO A 71 12.03 9.79 7.31
N VAL A 72 12.47 8.71 7.95
CA VAL A 72 11.60 7.74 8.62
C VAL A 72 11.68 7.97 10.11
N THR A 73 10.64 8.56 10.69
CA THR A 73 10.51 8.72 12.15
C THR A 73 9.81 7.49 12.72
N MET A 74 10.55 6.66 13.47
CA MET A 74 9.98 5.52 14.19
C MET A 74 9.48 5.98 15.57
N ALA A 75 8.18 6.25 15.68
CA ALA A 75 7.56 6.70 16.93
C ALA A 75 7.33 5.55 17.95
N MET A 76 7.53 4.30 17.55
CA MET A 76 7.09 3.12 18.30
C MET A 76 8.19 2.07 18.37
N SER A 77 8.19 1.27 19.43
CA SER A 77 9.19 0.22 19.64
C SER A 77 9.02 -0.95 18.66
N TRP A 78 10.14 -1.61 18.34
CA TRP A 78 10.19 -2.76 17.43
C TRP A 78 9.14 -3.85 17.69
N PRO A 79 8.88 -4.27 18.95
CA PRO A 79 7.87 -5.30 19.21
C PRO A 79 6.49 -4.90 18.70
N VAL A 80 6.10 -3.63 18.87
CA VAL A 80 4.78 -3.17 18.44
C VAL A 80 4.70 -3.11 16.92
N ILE A 81 5.77 -2.69 16.24
CA ILE A 81 5.85 -2.68 14.77
C ILE A 81 5.67 -4.09 14.21
N VAL A 82 6.37 -5.09 14.79
CA VAL A 82 6.26 -6.49 14.37
C VAL A 82 4.85 -7.02 14.56
N VAL A 83 4.25 -6.81 15.74
CA VAL A 83 2.87 -7.23 16.04
C VAL A 83 1.88 -6.54 15.11
N ALA A 84 2.01 -5.23 14.89
CA ALA A 84 1.16 -4.49 13.97
C ALA A 84 1.28 -5.03 12.53
N GLY A 85 2.49 -5.31 12.05
CA GLY A 85 2.72 -5.90 10.74
C GLY A 85 2.05 -7.27 10.58
N LEU A 86 2.12 -8.13 11.59
CA LEU A 86 1.45 -9.44 11.60
C LEU A 86 -0.08 -9.30 11.58
N LEU A 87 -0.63 -8.41 12.41
CA LEU A 87 -2.07 -8.12 12.44
C LEU A 87 -2.57 -7.58 11.09
N VAL A 88 -1.82 -6.67 10.46
CA VAL A 88 -2.12 -6.16 9.11
C VAL A 88 -2.06 -7.31 8.09
N GLY A 89 -1.05 -8.18 8.17
CA GLY A 89 -0.92 -9.36 7.31
C GLY A 89 -2.16 -10.26 7.39
N ILE A 90 -2.57 -10.64 8.61
CA ILE A 90 -3.77 -11.45 8.86
C ILE A 90 -5.02 -10.74 8.35
N GLY A 91 -5.19 -9.45 8.69
CA GLY A 91 -6.34 -8.65 8.28
C GLY A 91 -6.48 -8.53 6.76
N THR A 92 -5.39 -8.28 6.03
CA THR A 92 -5.43 -8.21 4.56
C THR A 92 -5.79 -9.55 3.93
N ARG A 93 -5.42 -10.68 4.56
CA ARG A 93 -5.82 -12.02 4.10
C ARG A 93 -7.30 -12.27 4.34
N MET A 94 -7.82 -11.94 5.53
CA MET A 94 -9.25 -12.05 5.86
C MET A 94 -10.10 -11.16 4.95
N GLY A 95 -9.65 -9.94 4.68
CA GLY A 95 -10.30 -9.00 3.75
C GLY A 95 -10.23 -9.42 2.28
N SER A 96 -9.45 -10.46 1.94
CA SER A 96 -9.10 -10.86 0.57
C SER A 96 -8.46 -9.74 -0.26
N GLY A 97 -7.72 -8.84 0.40
CA GLY A 97 -7.10 -7.70 -0.25
C GLY A 97 -6.51 -6.70 0.74
N CYS A 98 -5.66 -5.81 0.24
CA CYS A 98 -5.15 -4.66 0.98
C CYS A 98 -5.81 -3.37 0.51
N THR A 99 -5.48 -2.27 1.17
CA THR A 99 -5.91 -0.92 0.79
C THR A 99 -5.49 -0.52 -0.61
N SER A 100 -4.34 -0.98 -1.12
CA SER A 100 -3.94 -0.72 -2.51
C SER A 100 -4.92 -1.32 -3.51
N GLY A 101 -5.47 -2.52 -3.23
CA GLY A 101 -6.43 -3.20 -4.09
C GLY A 101 -7.86 -2.71 -3.91
N HIS A 102 -8.34 -2.65 -2.67
CA HIS A 102 -9.70 -2.16 -2.38
C HIS A 102 -9.84 -0.65 -2.59
N GLY A 103 -8.83 0.12 -2.19
CA GLY A 103 -8.84 1.58 -2.27
C GLY A 103 -8.65 2.09 -3.69
N ILE A 104 -7.55 1.73 -4.37
CA ILE A 104 -7.24 2.31 -5.69
C ILE A 104 -8.19 1.75 -6.76
N LEU A 105 -8.15 0.44 -7.01
CA LEU A 105 -8.95 -0.19 -8.06
C LEU A 105 -10.38 -0.53 -7.62
N GLY A 106 -10.57 -0.94 -6.36
CA GLY A 106 -11.87 -1.37 -5.85
C GLY A 106 -12.89 -0.22 -5.78
N MET A 107 -12.47 0.95 -5.30
CA MET A 107 -13.32 2.16 -5.30
C MET A 107 -13.53 2.70 -6.71
N ALA A 108 -12.51 2.71 -7.57
CA ALA A 108 -12.64 3.12 -8.97
C ALA A 108 -13.67 2.26 -9.75
N ARG A 109 -13.86 1.00 -9.34
CA ARG A 109 -14.87 0.08 -9.91
C ARG A 109 -16.23 0.11 -9.19
N PHE A 110 -16.45 1.07 -8.28
CA PHE A 110 -17.67 1.19 -7.46
C PHE A 110 -18.08 -0.12 -6.75
N SER A 111 -17.11 -0.93 -6.31
CA SER A 111 -17.40 -2.17 -5.61
C SER A 111 -17.86 -1.88 -4.18
N ARG A 112 -19.13 -2.19 -3.85
CA ARG A 112 -19.68 -2.05 -2.48
C ARG A 112 -18.81 -2.72 -1.42
N ARG A 113 -18.30 -3.93 -1.71
CA ARG A 113 -17.38 -4.66 -0.84
C ARG A 113 -16.09 -3.87 -0.58
N SER A 114 -15.50 -3.30 -1.63
CA SER A 114 -14.24 -2.56 -1.50
C SER A 114 -14.44 -1.24 -0.77
N ILE A 115 -15.54 -0.54 -1.02
CA ILE A 115 -15.90 0.68 -0.28
C ILE A 115 -16.04 0.35 1.21
N ALA A 116 -16.77 -0.69 1.58
CA ALA A 116 -16.91 -1.11 2.97
C ALA A 116 -15.54 -1.44 3.60
N ALA A 117 -14.71 -2.25 2.93
CA ALA A 117 -13.37 -2.61 3.43
C ALA A 117 -12.47 -1.38 3.62
N THR A 118 -12.47 -0.44 2.67
CA THR A 118 -11.67 0.77 2.75
C THR A 118 -12.16 1.72 3.85
N LEU A 119 -13.48 1.89 4.00
CA LEU A 119 -14.05 2.71 5.08
C LEU A 119 -13.74 2.11 6.46
N THR A 120 -13.91 0.80 6.64
CA THR A 120 -13.56 0.13 7.90
C THR A 120 -12.08 0.31 8.22
N PHE A 121 -11.19 0.09 7.24
CA PHE A 121 -9.75 0.31 7.43
C PHE A 121 -9.44 1.76 7.84
N LEU A 122 -10.01 2.73 7.13
CA LEU A 122 -9.77 4.15 7.39
C LEU A 122 -10.27 4.56 8.78
N VAL A 123 -11.49 4.18 9.15
CA VAL A 123 -12.09 4.48 10.46
C VAL A 123 -11.28 3.85 11.58
N THR A 124 -10.94 2.56 11.49
CA THR A 124 -10.12 1.90 12.50
C THR A 124 -8.73 2.53 12.59
N GLY A 125 -8.11 2.91 11.46
CA GLY A 125 -6.83 3.61 11.42
C GLY A 125 -6.88 4.96 12.14
N ILE A 126 -7.94 5.76 11.91
CA ILE A 126 -8.16 7.05 12.60
C ILE A 126 -8.30 6.84 14.11
N VAL A 127 -9.10 5.85 14.53
CA VAL A 127 -9.32 5.54 15.95
C VAL A 127 -8.01 5.13 16.61
N VAL A 128 -7.28 4.17 16.03
CA VAL A 128 -6.00 3.70 16.58
C VAL A 128 -4.96 4.81 16.60
N ALA A 129 -4.83 5.60 15.54
CA ALA A 129 -3.89 6.72 15.48
C ALA A 129 -4.19 7.79 16.53
N SER A 130 -5.47 8.13 16.73
CA SER A 130 -5.90 9.08 17.77
C SER A 130 -5.59 8.57 19.17
N ILE A 131 -5.86 7.29 19.44
CA ILE A 131 -5.57 6.67 20.74
C ILE A 131 -4.05 6.63 20.98
N SER A 132 -3.27 6.10 20.03
CA SER A 132 -1.82 6.03 20.15
C SER A 132 -1.17 7.41 20.28
N GLY A 133 -1.67 8.41 19.56
CA GLY A 133 -1.18 9.79 19.68
C GLY A 133 -1.55 10.47 20.99
N ALA A 134 -2.62 10.05 21.67
CA ALA A 134 -2.96 10.54 23.01
C ALA A 134 -2.17 9.85 24.14
N LEU A 135 -1.55 8.71 23.85
CA LEU A 135 -0.75 7.89 24.77
C LEU A 135 0.76 8.18 24.71
N LEU A 136 1.21 8.92 23.69
CA LEU A 136 2.60 9.35 23.46
C LEU A 136 2.77 10.82 23.90
#